data_AF-A0A258KFV2-F1
#
_entry.id   AF-A0A258KFV2-F1
#
_cell.length_a   1.000
_cell.length_b   1.000
_cell.length_c   1.000
_cell.angle_alpha   90.00
_cell.angle_beta   90.00
_cell.angle_gamma   90.00
#
_symmetry.space_group_name_H-M   'P 1'
#
loop_
_entity.id
_entity.type
_entity.pdbx_description
1 polymer ?
#
loop_
_entity_poly.entity_id
_entity_poly.type
_entity_poly.pdbx_seq_one_letter_code
_entity_poly.pdbx_strand_id
1 'polypeptide(L)' 'MPGEINGLQLAKRLREMRPDLPVILTSGYSDALANSEGQGFDLLQKPYSMEALSRIIQQGGRATVAE' A
#
# COMPACT_ATOMS: atom_id res chain seq x y z
N MET A 1 7.47 9.17 9.18
CA MET A 1 8.79 8.53 9.25
C MET A 1 9.84 9.64 9.24
N PRO A 2 10.94 9.55 10.01
CA PRO A 2 12.06 10.48 9.84
C PRO A 2 12.77 10.17 8.51
N GLY A 3 12.88 11.19 7.66
CA GLY A 3 13.39 11.10 6.29
C GLY A 3 12.55 11.96 5.35
N GLU A 4 13.18 12.59 4.36
CA GLU A 4 12.52 13.49 3.40
C GLU A 4 11.42 12.82 2.55
N ILE A 5 11.34 11.48 2.57
CA ILE A 5 10.36 10.70 1.81
C ILE A 5 9.29 10.06 2.70
N ASN A 6 8.03 10.13 2.26
CA ASN A 6 6.91 9.48 2.94
C ASN A 6 6.59 8.09 2.31
N GLY A 7 5.78 7.29 3.01
CA GLY A 7 5.44 5.92 2.56
C GLY A 7 4.73 5.88 1.20
N LEU A 8 3.96 6.92 0.86
CA LEU A 8 3.27 7.02 -0.43
C LEU A 8 4.24 7.31 -1.58
N GLN A 9 5.20 8.21 -1.37
CA GLN A 9 6.27 8.50 -2.34
C GLN A 9 7.13 7.26 -2.59
N LEU A 10 7.43 6.48 -1.54
CA LEU A 10 8.13 5.21 -1.69
C LEU A 10 7.31 4.21 -2.52
N ALA A 11 6.02 4.06 -2.22
CA ALA A 11 5.13 3.17 -2.96
C ALA A 11 5.04 3.54 -4.45
N LYS A 12 4.94 4.85 -4.77
CA LYS A 12 4.96 5.35 -6.15
C LYS A 12 6.25 4.96 -6.87
N ARG A 13 7.42 5.20 -6.27
CA ARG A 13 8.71 4.80 -6.84
C ARG A 13 8.81 3.30 -7.04
N LEU A 14 8.31 2.50 -6.09
CA LEU A 14 8.29 1.04 -6.22
C LEU A 14 7.42 0.59 -7.39
N ARG A 15 6.27 1.23 -7.63
CA ARG A 15 5.40 0.91 -8.77
C ARG A 15 6.06 1.24 -10.11
N GLU A 16 6.84 2.31 -10.19
CA GLU A 16 7.61 2.65 -11.40
C GLU A 16 8.76 1.65 -11.66
N MET A 17 9.44 1.20 -10.62
CA MET A 17 10.57 0.27 -10.76
C MET A 17 10.15 -1.20 -10.89
N ARG A 18 9.06 -1.58 -10.23
CA ARG A 18 8.59 -2.96 -10.04
C ARG A 18 7.04 -2.96 -10.05
N PRO A 19 6.41 -2.83 -11.24
CA PRO A 19 4.95 -2.74 -11.33
C PRO A 19 4.21 -3.98 -10.78
N ASP A 20 4.85 -5.16 -10.85
CA ASP A 20 4.29 -6.42 -10.33
C ASP A 20 4.50 -6.62 -8.82
N LEU A 21 5.19 -5.70 -8.13
CA LEU A 21 5.38 -5.80 -6.69
C LEU A 21 4.11 -5.33 -5.97
N PRO A 22 3.38 -6.21 -5.26
CA PRO A 22 2.24 -5.78 -4.47
C PRO A 22 2.70 -4.89 -3.31
N VAL A 23 2.08 -3.73 -3.18
CA VAL A 23 2.38 -2.74 -2.14
C VAL A 23 1.12 -2.46 -1.33
N ILE A 24 1.21 -2.72 -0.02
CA ILE A 24 0.16 -2.41 0.95
C ILE A 24 0.64 -1.24 1.81
N LEU A 25 -0.10 -0.14 1.77
CA LEU A 25 0.13 1.02 2.62
C LEU A 25 -0.55 0.83 3.97
N THR A 26 0.14 1.18 5.05
CA THR A 26 -0.46 1.16 6.39
C THR A 26 -0.42 2.57 7.00
N SER A 27 -1.59 3.17 7.24
CA SER A 27 -1.68 4.55 7.71
C SER A 27 -2.72 4.70 8.82
N GLY A 28 -2.43 5.57 9.78
CA GLY A 28 -3.41 6.12 10.74
C GLY A 28 -3.86 7.54 10.39
N TYR A 29 -3.47 8.04 9.21
CA TYR A 29 -3.74 9.41 8.75
C TYR A 29 -4.76 9.35 7.61
N SER A 30 -6.00 9.73 7.93
CA SER A 30 -7.14 9.76 7.01
C SER A 30 -6.96 10.77 5.85
N ASP A 31 -6.13 11.79 6.02
CA ASP A 31 -5.96 12.89 5.05
C ASP A 31 -5.20 12.50 3.77
N ALA A 32 -4.21 11.60 3.85
CA ALA A 32 -3.46 11.17 2.66
C ALA A 32 -4.28 10.27 1.73
N LEU A 33 -5.41 9.74 2.23
CA LEU A 33 -6.34 8.84 1.53
C LEU A 33 -7.47 9.60 0.84
N ALA A 34 -7.80 10.79 1.35
CA ALA A 34 -8.76 11.69 0.75
C ALA A 34 -8.25 12.30 -0.57
N ASN A 35 -6.93 12.25 -0.79
CA ASN A 35 -6.29 12.72 -2.00
C ASN A 35 -6.15 11.55 -3.00
N SER A 36 -6.46 11.79 -4.28
CA SER A 36 -6.31 10.83 -5.40
C SER A 36 -4.91 10.19 -5.51
N GLU A 37 -3.93 10.75 -4.79
CA GLU A 37 -2.56 10.27 -4.67
C GLU A 37 -2.43 8.83 -4.15
N GLY A 38 -3.40 8.34 -3.35
CA GLY A 38 -3.43 6.95 -2.84
C GLY A 38 -4.16 5.95 -3.74
N GLN A 39 -4.74 6.38 -4.86
CA GLN A 39 -5.49 5.49 -5.75
C GLN A 39 -4.58 4.44 -6.41
N GLY A 40 -4.96 3.18 -6.26
CA GLY A 40 -4.25 2.03 -6.84
C GLY A 40 -3.22 1.36 -5.94
N PHE A 41 -3.25 1.64 -4.62
CA PHE A 41 -2.56 0.83 -3.62
C PHE A 41 -3.55 0.23 -2.63
N ASP A 42 -3.28 -1.00 -2.20
CA ASP A 42 -4.02 -1.61 -1.09
C ASP A 42 -3.71 -0.89 0.21
N LEU A 43 -4.73 -0.74 1.06
CA LEU A 43 -4.61 0.02 2.29
C LEU A 43 -5.09 -0.78 3.49
N LEU A 44 -4.28 -0.74 4.55
CA LEU A 44 -4.64 -1.23 5.87
C LEU A 44 -4.60 -0.09 6.90
N GLN A 45 -5.78 0.32 7.37
CA GLN A 45 -5.91 1.37 8.38
C GLN A 45 -5.39 0.90 9.74
N LYS A 46 -4.62 1.75 10.42
CA LYS A 46 -4.20 1.52 11.81
C LYS A 46 -5.25 2.04 12.81
N PRO A 47 -5.45 1.36 13.95
CA PRO A 47 -4.88 0.05 14.31
C PRO A 47 -5.57 -1.09 13.53
N TYR A 48 -4.80 -2.13 13.18
CA TYR A 48 -5.31 -3.32 12.49
C TYR A 48 -5.02 -4.59 13.28
N SER A 49 -5.91 -5.58 13.16
CA SER A 49 -5.73 -6.92 13.71
C SER A 49 -4.83 -7.78 12.83
N MET A 50 -4.25 -8.83 13.40
CA MET A 50 -3.49 -9.85 12.63
C MET A 50 -4.33 -10.51 11.54
N GLU A 51 -5.64 -10.70 11.78
CA GLU A 51 -6.57 -11.23 10.79
C GLU A 51 -6.74 -10.28 9.59
N ALA A 52 -6.85 -8.97 9.85
CA ALA A 52 -6.96 -7.97 8.79
C ALA A 52 -5.68 -7.91 7.95
N LEU A 53 -4.51 -7.98 8.60
CA LEU A 53 -3.21 -8.07 7.93
C LEU A 53 -3.09 -9.33 7.07
N SER A 54 -3.44 -10.51 7.63
CA SER A 54 -3.40 -11.78 6.91
C SER A 54 -4.29 -11.75 5.67
N ARG A 55 -5.50 -11.22 5.81
CA ARG A 55 -6.47 -11.10 4.70
C ARG A 55 -5.94 -10.23 3.57
N ILE A 56 -5.39 -9.06 3.88
CA ILE A 56 -4.91 -8.14 2.84
C ILE A 56 -3.63 -8.65 2.17
N ILE A 57 -2.76 -9.35 2.89
CA ILE A 57 -1.58 -10.02 2.29
C ILE A 57 -2.02 -11.13 1.32
N GLN A 58 -3.03 -11.92 1.69
CA GLN A 58 -3.57 -12.96 0.80
C GLN A 58 -4.27 -12.38 -0.43
N GLN A 59 -4.85 -11.18 -0.32
CA GLN A 59 -5.50 -10.47 -1.44
C GLN A 59 -4.47 -9.82 -2.37
N GLY A 60 -3.51 -9.06 -1.82
CA GLY A 60 -2.47 -8.36 -2.58
C GLY A 60 -1.40 -9.30 -3.15
N GLY A 61 -1.13 -10.43 -2.50
CA GLY A 61 -0.22 -11.48 -2.99
C GLY A 61 -0.72 -12.24 -4.23
N ARG A 62 -1.97 -11.99 -4.65
CA ARG A 62 -2.54 -12.52 -5.90
C ARG A 62 -2.42 -11.52 -7.05
N ALA A 63 -1.34 -10.73 -7.10
CA ALA A 63 -1.02 -9.94 -8.29
C ALA A 63 -1.03 -10.89 -9.49
N THR A 64 -2.06 -10.73 -10.31
CA THR A 64 -2.39 -11.56 -11.46
C THR A 64 -1.13 -11.78 -12.29
N VAL A 65 -0.74 -13.04 -12.44
CA VAL A 65 0.18 -13.45 -13.50
C VAL A 65 -0.55 -13.12 -14.79
N ALA A 66 -0.23 -11.99 -15.41
CA ALA A 66 -0.63 -11.75 -16.79
C ALA A 66 0.17 -12.75 -17.63
N GLU A 67 -0.48 -13.84 -18.00
CA GLU A 67 -0.06 -14.75 -19.08
C GLU A 67 0.05 -14.01 -20.42
#